data_AF-A0A538STJ5-F1
#
_entry.id   AF-A0A538STJ5-F1
#
_cell.length_a   1.000
_cell.length_b   1.000
_cell.length_c   1.000
_cell.angle_alpha   90.00
_cell.angle_beta   90.00
_cell.angle_gamma   90.00
#
_symmetry.space_group_name_H-M   'P 1'
#
loop_
_entity.id
_entity.type
_entity.pdbx_description
1 polymer ?
#
loop_
_entity_poly.entity_id
_entity_poly.type
_entity_poly.pdbx_seq_one_letter_code
_entity_poly.pdbx_strand_id
1 'polypeptide(L)'
;MAPPSHPPRAEPAPKPFLSARLLDDFEDLSKWSVHPADGVAAAIASDSGAHGRAMRLDVHFTRGTGYAVVRRALDIDLPPDYAFRFALRGE
;
A
#
# COMPACT_ATOMS: atom_id res chain seq x y z
N MET A 1 29.01 10.75 31.83
CA MET A 1 27.92 9.79 32.15
C MET A 1 27.14 9.59 30.87
N ALA A 2 27.32 8.47 30.17
CA ALA A 2 26.63 8.19 28.91
C ALA A 2 25.23 7.60 29.20
N PRO A 3 24.20 7.89 28.39
CA PRO A 3 22.86 7.33 28.58
C PRO A 3 22.85 5.82 28.31
N PRO A 4 21.97 5.04 28.96
CA PRO A 4 21.88 3.60 28.73
C PRO A 4 21.35 3.30 27.32
N SER A 5 22.13 2.55 26.55
CA SER A 5 21.74 2.00 25.26
C SER A 5 20.57 1.02 25.46
N HIS A 6 19.37 1.37 24.99
CA HIS A 6 18.31 0.37 24.83
C HIS A 6 18.74 -0.62 23.74
N PRO A 7 18.66 -1.94 23.98
CA PRO A 7 18.88 -2.90 22.90
C PRO A 7 17.82 -2.69 21.81
N PRO A 8 18.17 -2.87 20.52
CA PRO A 8 17.18 -2.86 19.45
C PRO A 8 16.11 -3.90 19.79
N ARG A 9 14.84 -3.48 19.78
CA ARG A 9 13.72 -4.40 19.92
C ARG A 9 13.88 -5.46 18.84
N ALA A 10 14.16 -6.70 19.24
CA ALA A 10 14.14 -7.83 18.31
C ALA A 10 12.72 -7.89 17.74
N GLU A 11 12.58 -7.55 16.46
CA GLU A 11 11.35 -7.76 15.74
C GLU A 11 11.13 -9.28 15.71
N PRO A 12 10.00 -9.79 16.24
CA PRO A 12 9.74 -11.22 16.22
C PRO A 12 9.77 -11.68 14.76
N ALA A 13 10.47 -12.79 14.50
CA ALA A 13 10.55 -13.36 13.17
C ALA A 13 9.14 -13.49 12.59
N PRO A 14 8.93 -13.13 11.31
CA PRO A 14 7.60 -13.21 10.70
C PRO A 14 7.07 -14.64 10.88
N LYS A 15 5.94 -14.79 11.57
CA LYS A 15 5.24 -16.08 11.65
C LYS A 15 5.04 -16.58 10.21
N PRO A 16 5.28 -17.86 9.91
CA PRO A 16 5.02 -18.40 8.58
C PRO A 16 3.57 -18.08 8.21
N PHE A 17 3.37 -17.24 7.19
CA PHE A 17 2.05 -17.02 6.64
C PHE A 17 1.61 -18.33 6.04
N LEU A 18 0.61 -18.97 6.63
CA LEU A 18 -0.13 -20.04 5.97
C LEU A 18 -0.59 -19.47 4.62
N SER A 19 -0.09 -20.06 3.53
CA SER A 19 -0.35 -19.73 2.12
C SER A 19 -0.81 -18.29 1.84
N ALA A 20 0.13 -17.41 1.46
CA ALA A 20 -0.20 -16.05 1.04
C ALA A 20 -1.18 -16.08 -0.16
N ARG A 21 -2.33 -15.42 -0.02
CA ARG A 21 -3.32 -15.28 -1.09
C ARG A 21 -3.09 -13.97 -1.84
N LEU A 22 -2.90 -14.07 -3.16
CA LEU A 22 -2.84 -12.90 -4.04
C LEU A 22 -4.22 -12.22 -4.09
N LEU A 23 -4.28 -10.93 -3.74
CA LEU A 23 -5.52 -10.14 -3.78
C LEU A 23 -5.63 -9.31 -5.07
N ASP A 24 -4.50 -8.79 -5.56
CA ASP A 24 -4.38 -8.01 -6.79
C ASP A 24 -2.95 -8.13 -7.33
N ASP A 25 -2.80 -8.30 -8.64
CA ASP A 25 -1.55 -8.23 -9.38
C ASP A 25 -1.37 -6.88 -10.12
N PHE A 26 -2.39 -6.02 -10.09
CA PHE A 26 -2.48 -4.73 -10.77
C PHE A 26 -2.49 -4.80 -12.31
N GLU A 27 -2.79 -5.95 -12.89
CA GLU A 27 -2.97 -6.09 -14.34
C GLU A 27 -4.27 -5.44 -14.83
N ASP A 28 -5.27 -5.31 -13.94
CA ASP A 28 -6.56 -4.66 -14.22
C ASP A 28 -6.92 -3.64 -13.13
N LEU A 29 -6.73 -2.36 -13.45
CA LEU A 29 -7.02 -1.25 -12.55
C LEU A 29 -8.51 -0.84 -12.51
N SER A 30 -9.38 -1.42 -13.35
CA SER A 30 -10.80 -1.06 -13.38
C SER A 30 -11.54 -1.33 -12.06
N LYS A 31 -10.96 -2.19 -11.21
CA LYS A 31 -11.46 -2.54 -9.86
C LYS A 31 -11.10 -1.49 -8.80
N TRP A 32 -10.29 -0.49 -9.16
CA TRP A 32 -9.84 0.58 -8.27
C TRP A 32 -10.56 1.90 -8.58
N SER A 33 -10.73 2.69 -7.54
CA SER A 33 -11.34 4.01 -7.61
C SER A 33 -10.46 5.03 -6.88
N VAL A 34 -10.44 6.27 -7.36
CA VAL A 34 -9.61 7.35 -6.82
C VAL A 34 -10.49 8.34 -6.05
N HIS A 35 -10.10 8.65 -4.82
CA HIS A 35 -10.83 9.49 -3.87
C HIS A 35 -9.86 10.54 -3.30
N PRO A 36 -9.61 11.64 -4.01
CA PRO A 36 -8.77 12.72 -3.51
C PRO A 36 -9.56 13.66 -2.57
N ALA A 37 -8.84 14.34 -1.69
CA ALA A 37 -9.38 15.47 -0.94
C ALA A 37 -9.61 16.69 -1.84
N ASP A 38 -10.40 17.65 -1.36
CA ASP A 38 -10.56 18.95 -2.02
C ASP A 38 -9.19 19.62 -2.19
N GLY A 39 -8.92 20.14 -3.39
CA GLY A 39 -7.62 20.73 -3.72
C GLY A 39 -6.51 19.72 -4.03
N VAL A 40 -6.83 18.43 -4.14
CA VAL A 40 -5.89 17.40 -4.63
C VAL A 40 -6.41 16.83 -5.95
N ALA A 41 -5.56 16.82 -6.97
CA ALA A 41 -5.79 16.04 -8.18
C ALA A 41 -5.03 14.72 -8.04
N ALA A 42 -5.70 13.60 -8.31
CA ALA A 42 -5.08 12.29 -8.28
C ALA A 42 -5.58 11.42 -9.44
N ALA A 43 -4.70 10.60 -9.99
CA ALA A 43 -5.03 9.66 -11.05
C ALA A 43 -4.27 8.35 -10.85
N ILE A 44 -4.83 7.25 -11.36
CA ILE A 44 -4.15 5.96 -11.40
C ILE A 44 -3.86 5.58 -12.84
N ALA A 45 -2.70 4.97 -13.05
CA ALA A 45 -2.27 4.43 -14.33
C ALA A 45 -1.50 3.13 -14.11
N SER A 46 -1.48 2.25 -15.12
CA SER A 46 -0.65 1.06 -15.07
C SER A 46 0.81 1.45 -15.37
N ASP A 47 1.76 0.86 -14.66
CA ASP A 47 3.21 1.03 -14.89
C ASP A 47 3.94 -0.30 -14.65
N SER A 48 5.27 -0.31 -14.74
CA SER A 48 6.14 -1.47 -14.56
C SER A 48 6.27 -1.81 -13.08
N GLY A 49 5.86 -3.01 -12.67
CA GLY A 49 5.96 -3.51 -11.30
C GLY A 49 7.23 -4.34 -11.05
N ALA A 50 7.38 -4.82 -9.82
CA ALA A 50 8.43 -5.79 -9.48
C ALA A 50 8.19 -7.17 -10.16
N HIS A 51 6.91 -7.50 -10.40
CA HIS A 51 6.46 -8.71 -11.08
C HIS A 51 5.26 -8.34 -11.96
N GLY A 52 5.46 -8.10 -13.26
CA GLY A 52 4.37 -7.66 -14.15
C GLY A 52 4.07 -6.16 -14.03
N ARG A 53 2.79 -5.79 -14.05
CA ARG A 53 2.34 -4.39 -13.89
C ARG A 53 2.23 -3.99 -12.41
N ALA A 54 2.14 -2.69 -12.18
CA ALA A 54 1.80 -2.08 -10.91
C ALA A 54 0.85 -0.90 -11.14
N MET A 55 0.10 -0.54 -10.09
CA MET A 55 -0.65 0.73 -10.07
C MET A 55 0.31 1.87 -9.72
N ARG A 56 0.48 2.83 -10.64
CA ARG A 56 1.07 4.14 -10.35
C ARG A 56 -0.04 5.07 -9.88
N LEU A 57 0.25 5.81 -8.80
CA LEU A 57 -0.60 6.87 -8.28
C LEU A 57 0.08 8.21 -8.56
N ASP A 58 -0.49 8.99 -9.48
CA ASP A 58 -0.05 10.34 -9.77
C ASP A 58 -0.82 11.30 -8.84
N VAL A 59 -0.12 12.09 -8.01
CA VAL A 59 -0.72 13.02 -7.06
C VAL A 59 -0.21 14.43 -7.29
N HIS A 60 -1.14 15.39 -7.34
CA HIS A 60 -0.83 16.81 -7.44
C HIS A 60 -1.66 17.62 -6.45
N PHE A 61 -0.99 18.24 -5.46
CA PHE A 61 -1.61 19.15 -4.50
C PHE A 61 -1.78 20.52 -5.14
N THR A 62 -3.01 20.85 -5.55
CA THR A 62 -3.32 22.13 -6.18
C THR A 62 -3.52 23.25 -5.15
N ARG A 63 -3.91 22.91 -3.91
CA ARG A 63 -4.15 23.86 -2.82
C ARG A 63 -3.81 23.25 -1.46
N GLY A 64 -2.86 23.84 -0.75
CA GLY A 64 -2.59 23.53 0.66
C GLY A 64 -2.25 22.06 0.92
N THR A 65 -2.83 21.50 1.98
CA THR A 65 -2.64 20.12 2.42
C THR A 65 -3.83 19.25 1.99
N GLY A 66 -3.66 17.93 2.00
CA GLY A 66 -4.75 17.01 1.69
C GLY A 66 -4.30 15.55 1.66
N TYR A 67 -5.11 14.70 1.05
CA TYR A 67 -4.81 13.29 0.83
C TYR A 67 -5.26 12.83 -0.56
N ALA A 68 -4.67 11.74 -1.04
CA ALA A 68 -5.15 10.96 -2.16
C ALA A 68 -5.33 9.52 -1.71
N VAL A 69 -6.54 8.98 -1.86
CA VAL A 69 -6.84 7.59 -1.51
C VAL A 69 -7.21 6.84 -2.78
N VAL A 70 -6.66 5.64 -2.94
CA VAL A 70 -7.17 4.66 -3.89
C VAL A 70 -7.89 3.56 -3.14
N ARG A 71 -9.01 3.08 -3.69
CA ARG A 71 -9.87 2.11 -3.03
C ARG A 71 -10.30 1.01 -3.98
N ARG A 72 -10.16 -0.24 -3.52
CA ARG A 72 -10.77 -1.43 -4.10
C ARG A 72 -11.57 -2.17 -3.04
N ALA A 73 -12.77 -2.61 -3.39
CA ALA A 73 -13.54 -3.52 -2.55
C ALA A 73 -12.99 -4.95 -2.69
N LEU A 74 -12.81 -5.63 -1.56
CA LEU A 74 -12.33 -7.00 -1.49
C LEU A 74 -13.38 -7.82 -0.75
N ASP A 75 -13.96 -8.80 -1.44
CA ASP A 75 -14.94 -9.73 -0.86
C ASP A 75 -14.20 -10.89 -0.20
N ILE A 76 -13.70 -10.65 1.02
CA ILE A 76 -12.79 -11.54 1.70
C ILE A 76 -13.09 -11.58 3.20
N ASP A 77 -13.15 -12.77 3.77
CA ASP A 77 -13.16 -12.94 5.22
C ASP A 77 -11.72 -12.82 5.74
N LEU A 78 -11.54 -11.98 6.76
CA LEU A 78 -10.24 -11.74 7.38
C LEU A 78 -10.07 -12.67 8.59
N PRO A 79 -9.15 -13.66 8.55
CA PRO A 79 -8.90 -14.53 9.69
C PRO A 79 -8.18 -13.77 10.81
N PRO A 80 -8.17 -14.28 12.06
CA PRO A 80 -7.27 -13.79 13.10
C PRO A 80 -5.80 -13.79 12.63
N ASP A 81 -5.01 -12.83 13.10
CA ASP A 81 -3.57 -12.68 12.77
C ASP A 81 -3.25 -12.51 11.26
N TYR A 82 -4.17 -11.93 10.47
CA TYR A 82 -3.87 -11.61 9.07
C TYR A 82 -2.90 -10.44 8.93
N ALA A 83 -2.20 -10.39 7.78
CA ALA A 83 -1.45 -9.20 7.37
C ALA A 83 -1.63 -8.96 5.88
N PHE A 84 -1.66 -7.68 5.49
CA PHE A 84 -1.51 -7.29 4.10
C PHE A 84 -0.03 -7.06 3.79
N ARG A 85 0.39 -7.54 2.61
CA ARG A 85 1.73 -7.29 2.09
C ARG A 85 1.59 -6.76 0.68
N PHE A 86 2.32 -5.69 0.41
CA PHE A 86 2.41 -5.08 -0.92
C PHE A 86 3.80 -4.47 -1.08
N ALA A 87 4.26 -4.38 -2.32
CA ALA A 87 5.46 -3.63 -2.66
C ALA A 87 5.07 -2.19 -2.97
N LEU A 88 5.87 -1.23 -2.51
CA LEU A 88 5.70 0.19 -2.80
C LEU A 88 7.06 0.78 -3.17
N ARG A 89 7.07 1.63 -4.20
CA ARG A 89 8.21 2.50 -4.51
C ARG A 89 7.70 3.93 -4.73
N GLY A 90 8.50 4.90 -4.32
CA GLY A 90 8.32 6.30 -4.68
C GLY A 90 9.35 6.70 -5.74
N GLU A 91 9.07 7.81 -6.39
CA GLU A 91 10.04 8.59 -7.17
C GLU A 91 10.62 9.70 -6.29
#